data_AF-A0A371FHV3-F1
#
_entry.id   AF-A0A371FHV3-F1
#
_cell.length_a   1.000
_cell.length_b   1.000
_cell.length_c   1.000
_cell.angle_alpha   90.00
_cell.angle_beta   90.00
_cell.angle_gamma   90.00
#
_symmetry.space_group_name_H-M   'P 1'
#
loop_
_entity.id
_entity.type
_entity.pdbx_description
1 polymer ?
#
loop_
_entity_poly.entity_id
_entity_poly.type
_entity_poly.pdbx_seq_one_letter_code
_entity_poly.pdbx_strand_id
1 'polypeptide(L)' 'MVDLALAIKILHSLRPDGDLTWTLYVDGSSNSKRSGAGILLGSDTEMIIEQLLTFIFLTSNN' A
#
# COMPACT_ATOMS: atom_id res chain seq x y z
N MET A 1 12.47 0.32 10.41
CA MET A 1 11.51 -0.05 9.35
C MET A 1 10.25 -0.50 10.05
N VAL A 2 9.19 0.32 10.05
CA VAL A 2 7.92 -0.04 10.71
C VAL A 2 7.24 -1.10 9.84
N ASP A 3 6.80 -2.19 10.45
CA ASP A 3 6.05 -3.23 9.75
C ASP A 3 4.67 -2.68 9.35
N LEU A 4 4.37 -2.64 8.05
CA LEU A 4 3.08 -2.19 7.52
C LEU A 4 1.93 -3.02 8.08
N ALA A 5 2.15 -4.31 8.37
CA ALA A 5 1.16 -5.15 9.01
C ALA A 5 0.87 -4.72 10.45
N LEU A 6 1.87 -4.18 11.16
CA LEU A 6 1.69 -3.62 12.50
C LEU A 6 0.92 -2.30 12.45
N ALA A 7 1.22 -1.43 11.48
CA ALA A 7 0.49 -0.18 11.27
C ALA A 7 -1.00 -0.42 10.98
N ILE A 8 -1.32 -1.34 10.05
CA ILE A 8 -2.71 -1.70 9.72
C ILE A 8 -3.44 -2.28 10.94
N LYS A 9 -2.77 -3.11 11.75
CA LYS A 9 -3.37 -3.66 12.98
C LYS A 9 -3.68 -2.59 14.01
N ILE A 10 -2.76 -1.65 14.24
CA ILE A 10 -2.97 -0.53 15.18
C ILE A 10 -4.16 0.31 14.73
N LEU A 11 -4.25 0.62 13.43
CA LEU A 11 -5.33 1.40 12.85
C LEU A 11 -6.70 0.70 12.94
N HIS A 12 -6.73 -0.64 12.83
CA HIS A 12 -7.94 -1.42 13.09
C HIS A 12 -8.32 -1.36 14.58
N SER A 13 -7.37 -1.43 15.51
CA SER A 13 -7.68 -1.36 16.95
C SER A 13 -8.09 0.02 17.47
N LEU A 14 -7.83 1.10 16.73
CA LEU A 14 -8.13 2.48 17.12
C LEU A 14 -9.49 3.00 16.60
N ARG A 15 -10.32 2.14 16.00
CA ARG A 15 -11.59 2.56 15.41
C ARG A 15 -12.55 3.13 16.47
N PRO A 16 -13.04 4.37 16.33
CA PRO A 16 -14.30 4.78 16.93
C PRO A 16 -15.43 4.10 16.14
N ASP A 17 -16.43 3.58 16.84
CA ASP A 17 -17.50 2.71 16.32
C ASP A 17 -18.00 3.09 14.91
N GLY A 18 -17.62 2.29 13.90
CA GLY A 18 -18.01 2.49 12.50
C GLY A 18 -17.23 1.60 11.51
N ASP A 19 -17.87 1.25 10.39
CA ASP A 19 -17.23 0.53 9.29
C ASP A 19 -16.30 1.47 8.52
N LEU A 20 -14.98 1.41 8.77
CA LEU A 20 -14.02 2.10 7.88
C LEU A 20 -13.93 1.37 6.55
N THR A 21 -14.25 2.12 5.49
CA THR A 21 -14.01 1.75 4.10
C THR A 21 -12.63 2.22 3.68
N TRP A 22 -11.89 1.32 3.02
CA TRP A 22 -10.54 1.59 2.56
C TRP A 22 -10.47 1.53 1.04
N THR A 23 -9.80 2.51 0.44
CA THR A 23 -9.49 2.54 -0.99
C THR A 23 -8.01 2.30 -1.19
N LEU A 24 -7.67 1.26 -1.96
CA LEU A 24 -6.30 0.90 -2.32
C LEU A 24 -6.00 1.41 -3.74
N TYR A 25 -5.06 2.34 -3.86
CA TYR A 25 -4.53 2.81 -5.13
C TYR A 25 -3.19 2.12 -5.40
N VAL A 26 -3.03 1.58 -6.61
CA VAL A 26 -1.82 0.87 -7.03
C VAL A 26 -1.36 1.45 -8.37
N ASP A 27 -0.12 1.94 -8.41
CA ASP A 27 0.50 2.42 -9.66
C ASP A 27 1.79 1.64 -9.93
N GLY A 28 1.95 1.18 -11.17
CA GLY A 28 3.03 0.30 -11.60
C GLY A 28 4.04 1.01 -12.47
N SER A 29 5.33 0.78 -12.24
CA SER A 29 6.41 1.28 -13.08
C SER A 29 7.41 0.19 -13.39
N SER A 30 7.81 0.06 -14.66
CA SER A 30 8.81 -0.92 -15.08
C SER A 30 9.81 -0.32 -16.06
N ASN A 31 11.02 -0.88 -16.07
CA ASN A 31 12.03 -0.63 -17.09
C ASN A 31 12.82 -1.92 -17.35
N SER A 32 13.78 -1.86 -18.27
CA SER A 32 14.60 -3.01 -18.66
C SER A 32 15.45 -3.65 -17.54
N LYS A 33 15.52 -3.03 -16.35
CA LYS A 33 16.34 -3.48 -15.22
C LYS A 33 15.52 -3.90 -13.99
N ARG A 34 14.35 -3.31 -13.78
CA ARG A 34 13.53 -3.51 -12.57
C ARG A 34 12.06 -3.20 -12.82
N SER A 35 11.22 -3.73 -11.94
CA SER A 35 9.81 -3.36 -11.83
C SER A 35 9.49 -2.88 -10.41
N GLY A 36 8.51 -2.03 -10.26
CA GLY A 36 8.07 -1.52 -8.96
C GLY A 36 6.60 -1.16 -8.99
N ALA A 37 6.00 -1.08 -7.81
CA ALA A 37 4.67 -0.54 -7.63
C ALA A 37 4.65 0.38 -6.42
N GLY A 38 3.99 1.53 -6.57
CA GLY A 38 3.56 2.36 -5.45
C GLY A 38 2.20 1.87 -4.96
N ILE A 39 2.02 1.83 -3.65
CA ILE A 39 0.75 1.51 -3.00
C ILE A 39 0.38 2.66 -2.07
N LEU A 40 -0.87 3.14 -2.21
CA LEU A 40 -1.47 4.16 -1.38
C LEU A 40 -2.79 3.61 -0.83
N LEU A 41 -2.94 3.63 0.49
CA LEU A 41 -4.16 3.22 1.18
C LEU A 41 -4.81 4.46 1.82
N GLY A 42 -5.98 4.85 1.30
CA GLY A 42 -6.76 5.96 1.82
C GLY A 42 -8.01 5.50 2.54
N SER A 43 -8.36 6.13 3.66
CA SER A 43 -9.68 6.02 4.28
C SER A 43 -10.57 7.22 3.93
N ASP A 44 -11.87 7.07 4.16
CA ASP A 44 -12.86 8.15 4.19
C ASP A 44 -12.63 9.18 5.31
N THR A 45 -11.81 8.83 6.30
CA THR A 45 -11.41 9.69 7.42
C THR A 45 -10.12 10.49 7.17
N GLU A 46 -9.77 10.73 5.90
CA GLU A 46 -8.55 11.44 5.45
C GLU A 46 -7.22 10.79 5.88
N MET A 47 -7.26 9.55 6.39
CA MET A 47 -6.05 8.85 6.78
C MET A 47 -5.39 8.22 5.56
N ILE A 48 -4.08 8.45 5.41
CA ILE A 48 -3.32 8.01 4.25
C ILE A 48 -2.11 7.19 4.70
N ILE A 49 -1.93 6.00 4.13
CA ILE A 49 -0.74 5.17 4.27
C ILE A 49 -0.09 4.98 2.90
N GLU A 50 1.19 5.36 2.78
CA GLU A 50 1.97 5.21 1.56
C GLU A 50 3.10 4.19 1.75
N GLN A 51 3.24 3.27 0.79
CA GLN A 51 4.33 2.31 0.77
C GLN A 51 4.81 2.06 -0.66
N LEU A 52 6.13 2.01 -0.84
CA LEU A 52 6.74 1.57 -2.09
C LEU A 52 7.11 0.09 -2.00
N LEU A 53 6.73 -0.69 -3.02
CA LEU A 53 7.15 -2.07 -3.20
C LEU A 53 8.05 -2.16 -4.43
N THR A 54 9.32 -2.49 -4.21
CA THR A 54 10.27 -2.70 -5.30
C THR A 54 10.40 -4.19 -5.57
N PHE A 55 10.22 -4.59 -6.82
CA PHE A 55 10.44 -5.95 -7.25
C PHE A 55 11.75 -6.05 -8.04
N ILE A 56 12.53 -7.08 -7.76
CA ILE A 56 13.85 -7.28 -8.37
C ILE A 56 13.79 -8.35 -9.48
N PHE A 57 12.60 -8.68 -9.99
CA PHE A 57 12.46 -9.59 -11.13
C PHE A 57 12.63 -8.82 -12.45
N LEU A 58 13.23 -9.50 -13.44
CA LEU A 58 13.29 -9.04 -14.82
C LEU A 58 11.86 -8.99 -15.37
N THR A 59 11.54 -7.96 -16.16
CA THR A 59 10.24 -7.82 -16.79
C THR A 59 10.01 -9.00 -17.73
N SER A 60 9.24 -10.01 -17.32
CA SER A 60 8.63 -10.96 -18.24
C SER A 60 7.26 -10.38 -18.59
N ASN A 61 7.17 -9.61 -19.67
CA ASN A 61 5.85 -9.41 -20.26
C ASN A 61 5.29 -10.79 -20.62
N ASN A 62 4.02 -11.00 -20.34
CA ASN A 62 3.28 -12.17 -20.82
C ASN A 62 2.89 -11.96 -22.29
#